data_AF-A2HI80-F1
#
_entry.id   AF-A2HI80-F1
#
_cell.length_a   1.000
_cell.length_b   1.000
_cell.length_c   1.000
_cell.angle_alpha   90.00
_cell.angle_beta   90.00
_cell.angle_gamma   90.00
#
_symmetry.space_group_name_H-M   'P 1'
#
loop_
_entity.id
_entity.type
_entity.pdbx_description
1 polymer ?
#
loop_
_entity_poly.entity_id
_entity_poly.type
_entity_poly.pdbx_seq_one_letter_code
_entity_poly.pdbx_strand_id
1 'polypeptide(L)'
;MRNDYADLKKEAEKPVEDKMNMLEFLNKNYPTAEDFLLSDVKKKYKETFGIVKTFDILTEEIEATKLFRISNIHRTIHVKRL
;
A
#
# COMPACT_ATOMS: atom_id res chain seq x y z
N MET A 1 -20.69 15.90 -25.24
CA MET A 1 -20.15 15.74 -23.88
C MET A 1 -18.83 15.01 -23.99
N ARG A 2 -17.72 15.65 -23.57
CA ARG A 2 -16.38 15.05 -23.60
C ARG A 2 -16.32 13.91 -22.59
N ASN A 3 -15.89 12.75 -23.07
CA ASN A 3 -15.81 11.52 -22.29
C ASN A 3 -14.41 11.46 -21.66
N ASP A 4 -14.20 12.21 -20.58
CA ASP A 4 -12.91 12.37 -19.91
C ASP A 4 -12.53 11.16 -19.02
N TYR A 5 -12.78 9.94 -19.52
CA TYR A 5 -12.41 8.68 -18.87
C TYR A 5 -11.42 7.85 -19.69
N ALA A 6 -10.94 8.37 -20.82
CA ALA A 6 -9.99 7.67 -21.69
C ALA A 6 -8.51 7.86 -21.30
N ASP A 7 -8.17 8.82 -20.44
CA ASP A 7 -6.78 9.13 -20.08
C ASP A 7 -6.25 8.39 -18.84
N LEU A 8 -7.09 7.59 -18.15
CA LEU A 8 -6.67 6.81 -16.96
C LEU A 8 -6.17 5.39 -17.28
N LYS A 9 -6.02 5.04 -18.56
CA LYS A 9 -5.72 3.68 -19.02
C LYS A 9 -4.44 3.53 -19.86
N LYS A 10 -3.50 4.47 -19.76
CA LYS A 10 -2.26 4.47 -20.56
C LYS A 10 -0.94 4.48 -19.76
N GLU A 11 -0.94 3.97 -18.52
CA GLU A 11 0.29 3.70 -17.75
C GLU A 11 0.37 2.24 -17.24
N ALA A 12 -0.31 1.30 -17.90
CA ALA A 12 -0.30 -0.12 -17.53
C ALA A 12 0.82 -0.95 -18.23
N GLU A 13 1.75 -0.30 -18.92
CA GLU A 13 2.90 -0.94 -19.59
C GLU A 13 4.23 -0.35 -19.11
N LYS A 14 4.48 -0.41 -17.80
CA LYS A 14 5.86 -0.48 -17.29
C LYS A 14 6.05 -1.85 -16.66
N PRO A 15 7.19 -2.51 -16.89
CA PRO A 15 7.37 -3.93 -16.64
C PRO A 15 7.12 -4.26 -15.17
N VAL A 16 6.48 -5.42 -14.98
CA VAL A 16 6.14 -6.06 -13.71
C VAL A 16 7.39 -6.45 -12.88
N GLU A 17 8.60 -6.15 -13.37
CA GLU A 17 9.89 -6.52 -12.77
C GLU A 17 10.23 -5.76 -11.46
N ASP A 18 9.80 -4.50 -11.26
CA ASP A 18 10.13 -3.74 -10.04
C ASP A 18 9.00 -3.82 -8.98
N LYS A 19 8.34 -4.97 -8.85
CA LYS A 19 7.39 -5.22 -7.75
C LYS A 19 8.17 -5.47 -6.46
N MET A 20 8.68 -4.39 -5.85
CA MET A 20 9.19 -4.42 -4.48
C MET A 20 8.18 -5.13 -3.58
N ASN A 21 8.64 -6.14 -2.83
CA ASN A 21 7.77 -6.91 -1.94
C ASN A 21 7.16 -5.99 -0.87
N MET A 22 5.88 -6.18 -0.51
CA MET A 22 5.21 -5.37 0.53
C MET A 22 6.03 -5.33 1.83
N LEU A 23 6.66 -6.46 2.19
CA LEU A 23 7.57 -6.54 3.33
C LEU A 23 8.78 -5.60 3.22
N GLU A 24 9.46 -5.59 2.08
CA GLU A 24 10.61 -4.72 1.85
C GLU A 24 10.18 -3.25 1.87
N PHE A 25 9.02 -2.95 1.26
CA PHE A 25 8.44 -1.62 1.26
C PHE A 25 8.19 -1.14 2.70
N LEU A 26 7.57 -1.97 3.52
CA LEU A 26 7.31 -1.66 4.92
C LEU A 26 8.60 -1.50 5.72
N ASN A 27 9.57 -2.41 5.59
CA ASN A 27 10.83 -2.31 6.33
C ASN A 27 11.66 -1.07 5.94
N LYS A 28 11.61 -0.64 4.67
CA LYS A 28 12.29 0.58 4.21
C LYS A 28 11.60 1.85 4.70
N ASN A 29 10.26 1.88 4.73
CA ASN A 29 9.49 3.07 5.11
C ASN A 29 9.23 3.19 6.62
N TYR A 30 9.25 2.06 7.32
CA TYR A 30 8.89 1.90 8.73
C TYR A 30 9.88 0.94 9.43
N PRO A 31 11.18 1.29 9.47
CA PRO A 31 12.22 0.38 9.97
C PRO A 31 12.06 0.07 11.47
N THR A 32 11.67 1.08 12.25
CA THR A 32 11.55 1.00 13.71
C THR A 32 10.12 1.26 14.21
N ALA A 33 9.15 1.47 13.31
CA ALA A 33 7.79 1.76 13.72
C ALA A 33 7.07 0.46 14.10
N GLU A 34 6.58 0.42 15.34
CA GLU A 34 5.78 -0.70 15.85
C GLU A 34 4.29 -0.54 15.52
N ASP A 35 3.82 0.69 15.35
CA ASP A 35 2.43 1.05 15.05
C ASP A 35 2.40 2.23 14.08
N PHE A 36 1.66 2.09 12.98
CA PHE A 36 1.47 3.13 11.97
C PHE A 36 0.14 2.97 11.23
N LEU A 37 -0.32 4.03 10.56
CA LEU A 37 -1.63 4.02 9.92
C LEU A 37 -1.60 3.35 8.53
N LEU A 38 -2.61 2.55 8.23
CA LEU A 38 -2.80 1.98 6.88
C LEU A 38 -3.05 3.08 5.82
N SER A 39 -3.64 4.21 6.22
CA SER A 39 -3.77 5.41 5.37
C SER A 39 -2.41 5.95 4.93
N ASP A 40 -1.43 5.93 5.83
CA ASP A 40 -0.09 6.43 5.55
C ASP A 40 0.66 5.46 4.63
N VAL A 41 0.49 4.15 4.84
CA VAL A 41 1.01 3.11 3.94
C VAL A 41 0.48 3.33 2.52
N LYS A 42 -0.83 3.51 2.38
CA LYS A 42 -1.47 3.77 1.08
C LYS A 42 -0.91 5.01 0.40
N LYS A 43 -0.74 6.10 1.15
CA LYS A 43 -0.18 7.36 0.64
C LYS A 43 1.27 7.16 0.15
N LYS A 44 2.14 6.58 0.99
CA LYS A 44 3.54 6.32 0.63
C LYS A 44 3.68 5.33 -0.53
N TYR A 45 2.81 4.33 -0.61
CA TYR A 45 2.80 3.37 -1.70
C TYR A 45 2.50 4.05 -3.04
N LYS A 46 1.48 4.93 -3.07
CA LYS A 46 1.17 5.76 -4.23
C LYS A 46 2.34 6.67 -4.60
N GLU A 47 2.97 7.32 -3.62
CA GLU A 47 4.11 8.21 -3.86
C GLU A 47 5.34 7.47 -4.39
N THR A 48 5.56 6.22 -3.95
CA THR A 48 6.73 5.41 -4.34
C THR A 48 6.55 4.76 -5.71
N PHE A 49 5.37 4.22 -5.99
CA PHE A 49 5.12 3.41 -7.19
C PHE A 49 4.22 4.09 -8.22
N GLY A 50 3.61 5.23 -7.90
CA GLY A 50 2.60 5.87 -8.74
C GLY A 50 1.25 5.15 -8.75
N ILE A 51 1.12 4.01 -8.06
CA ILE A 51 -0.05 3.13 -8.12
C ILE A 51 -0.91 3.30 -6.87
N VAL A 52 -2.22 3.48 -7.06
CA VAL A 52 -3.20 3.51 -5.97
C VAL A 52 -3.70 2.09 -5.69
N LYS A 53 -3.46 1.58 -4.49
CA LYS A 53 -4.10 0.35 -3.98
C LYS A 53 -5.27 0.66 -3.05
N THR A 54 -6.27 -0.21 -3.04
CA THR A 54 -7.38 -0.16 -2.07
C THR A 54 -6.89 -0.61 -0.70
N PHE A 55 -7.66 -0.31 0.35
CA PHE A 55 -7.31 -0.75 1.70
C PHE A 55 -7.37 -2.26 1.84
N ASP A 56 -8.28 -2.93 1.15
CA ASP A 56 -8.43 -4.39 1.20
C ASP A 56 -7.18 -5.09 0.66
N ILE A 57 -6.71 -4.68 -0.52
CA ILE A 57 -5.48 -5.24 -1.13
C ILE A 57 -4.26 -4.99 -0.24
N LEU A 58 -4.12 -3.78 0.30
CA LEU A 58 -3.01 -3.47 1.20
C LEU A 58 -3.07 -4.32 2.48
N THR A 59 -4.27 -4.51 3.03
CA THR A 59 -4.48 -5.35 4.23
C THR A 59 -4.02 -6.78 3.94
N GLU A 60 -4.50 -7.38 2.85
CA GLU A 60 -4.12 -8.75 2.45
C GLU A 60 -2.62 -8.90 2.23
N GLU A 61 -1.98 -7.97 1.51
CA GLU A 61 -0.55 -8.03 1.24
C GLU A 61 0.30 -7.85 2.50
N ILE A 62 -0.14 -7.01 3.44
CA ILE A 62 0.55 -6.79 4.71
C ILE A 62 0.42 -8.02 5.62
N GLU A 63 -0.78 -8.59 5.74
CA GLU A 63 -0.99 -9.81 6.55
C GLU A 63 -0.27 -11.02 5.94
N ALA A 64 -0.17 -11.10 4.60
CA ALA A 64 0.59 -12.13 3.91
C ALA A 64 2.08 -12.12 4.27
N THR A 65 2.64 -10.98 4.72
CA THR A 65 4.02 -10.91 5.21
C THR A 65 4.24 -11.67 6.51
N LYS A 66 3.17 -11.94 7.29
CA LYS A 66 3.21 -12.58 8.63
C LYS A 66 4.10 -11.90 9.67
N LEU A 67 4.58 -10.69 9.40
CA LEU A 67 5.39 -9.87 10.32
C LEU A 67 4.63 -8.66 10.85
N PHE A 68 3.46 -8.39 10.29
CA PHE A 68 2.58 -7.31 10.69
C PHE A 68 1.16 -7.86 10.80
N ARG A 69 0.36 -7.20 11.64
CA ARG A 69 -1.07 -7.43 11.80
C ARG A 69 -1.83 -6.14 11.60
N ILE A 70 -3.07 -6.25 11.13
CA ILE A 70 -3.98 -5.13 11.03
C ILE A 70 -4.81 -5.03 12.31
N SER A 71 -5.08 -3.81 12.76
CA SER A 71 -5.90 -3.53 13.93
C SER A 71 -6.80 -2.33 13.63
N ASN A 72 -8.09 -2.44 13.90
CA ASN A 72 -9.02 -1.33 13.74
C ASN A 72 -9.36 -0.74 15.10
N ILE A 73 -9.06 0.53 15.30
CA ILE A 73 -9.33 1.27 16.53
C ILE A 73 -10.14 2.51 16.15
N HIS A 74 -11.39 2.58 16.60
CA HIS A 74 -12.29 3.72 16.33
C HIS A 74 -12.37 4.12 14.84
N ARG A 75 -12.47 3.14 13.94
CA ARG A 75 -12.54 3.34 12.46
C ARG A 75 -11.22 3.76 11.82
N THR A 76 -10.15 3.87 12.59
CA THR A 76 -8.79 4.07 12.11
C THR A 76 -8.10 2.70 12.03
N ILE A 77 -7.54 2.41 10.85
CA ILE A 77 -6.86 1.14 10.62
C ILE A 77 -5.36 1.34 10.85
N HIS A 78 -4.85 0.57 11.81
CA HIS A 78 -3.45 0.50 12.20
C HIS A 78 -2.81 -0.76 11.65
N VAL A 79 -1.55 -0.64 11.28
CA VAL A 79 -0.64 -1.73 10.97
C VAL A 79 0.32 -1.81 12.16
N LYS A 80 0.40 -2.99 12.79
CA LYS A 80 1.27 -3.21 13.94
C LYS A 80 2.25 -4.33 13.66
N ARG A 81 3.50 -4.16 14.05
CA ARG A 81 4.51 -5.21 13.98
C ARG A 81 4.18 -6.32 14.99
N LEU A 82 4.42 -7.59 14.61
CA LEU A 82 4.25 -8.78 15.46
C LEU A 82 5.49 -9.05 16.31
#